data_AF-A0A2E0IEB0-F1
#
_entry.id   AF-A0A2E0IEB0-F1
#
_cell.length_a   1.000
_cell.length_b   1.000
_cell.length_c   1.000
_cell.angle_alpha   90.00
_cell.angle_beta   90.00
_cell.angle_gamma   90.00
#
_symmetry.space_group_name_H-M   'P 1'
#
loop_
_entity.id
_entity.type
_entity.pdbx_description
1 polymer ?
#
loop_
_entity_poly.entity_id
_entity_poly.type
_entity_poly.pdbx_seq_one_letter_code
_entity_poly.pdbx_strand_id
1 'polypeptide(L)'
;MEDDSNPLLFCGDTLFSGGCGRLFEGSPKQMHNSLSRLAELPGKTKVFCTHEYTESNLRFAIAVEPNNRHIKDKIEEVQELRRKDLETLPSTISEELNINPFLRCNQNDVINSAEYYCKTQLSESHEVLGAIREWKDNF
;
A
#
# COMPACT_ATOMS: atom_id res chain seq x y z
N MET A 1 -16.55 10.52 -27.68
CA MET A 1 -16.71 11.04 -26.31
C MET A 1 -15.83 10.19 -25.44
N GLU A 2 -14.68 10.70 -25.02
CA GLU A 2 -13.96 10.08 -23.91
C GLU A 2 -14.81 10.31 -22.67
N ASP A 3 -15.12 9.23 -21.95
CA ASP A 3 -15.78 9.31 -20.67
C ASP A 3 -14.80 9.98 -19.68
N ASP A 4 -15.08 11.24 -19.37
CA ASP A 4 -14.32 12.08 -18.42
C ASP A 4 -14.53 11.61 -16.97
N SER A 5 -15.29 10.53 -16.76
CA SER A 5 -15.41 9.89 -15.46
C SER A 5 -14.07 9.23 -15.05
N ASN A 6 -13.59 9.59 -13.87
CA ASN A 6 -12.53 8.83 -13.23
C ASN A 6 -13.15 7.56 -12.63
N PRO A 7 -12.69 6.35 -13.01
CA PRO A 7 -13.24 5.12 -12.46
C PRO A 7 -13.17 5.12 -10.92
N LEU A 8 -14.15 4.49 -10.28
CA LEU A 8 -14.24 4.38 -8.82
C LEU A 8 -14.00 2.92 -8.43
N LEU A 9 -13.07 2.68 -7.51
CA LEU A 9 -12.78 1.37 -6.94
C LEU A 9 -13.27 1.33 -5.49
N PHE A 10 -14.18 0.42 -5.18
CA PHE A 10 -14.59 0.08 -3.81
C PHE A 10 -13.94 -1.25 -3.43
N CYS A 11 -12.82 -1.23 -2.71
CA CYS A 11 -11.95 -2.39 -2.50
C CYS A 11 -12.12 -3.09 -1.15
N GLY A 12 -13.06 -2.65 -0.32
CA GLY A 12 -13.25 -3.19 1.03
C GLY A 12 -11.96 -3.10 1.83
N ASP A 13 -11.60 -4.22 2.46
CA ASP A 13 -10.39 -4.35 3.28
C ASP A 13 -9.18 -4.88 2.50
N THR A 14 -9.27 -5.01 1.17
CA THR A 14 -8.18 -5.58 0.36
C THR A 14 -7.01 -4.61 0.22
N LEU A 15 -7.30 -3.40 -0.26
CA LEU A 15 -6.35 -2.31 -0.49
C LEU A 15 -6.74 -1.15 0.43
N PHE A 16 -5.77 -0.58 1.13
CA PHE A 16 -5.89 0.67 1.88
C PHE A 16 -4.88 1.67 1.35
N SER A 17 -5.09 2.96 1.63
CA SER A 17 -4.04 3.92 1.30
C SER A 17 -2.76 3.65 2.10
N GLY A 18 -1.66 3.43 1.38
CA GLY A 18 -0.36 3.02 1.93
C GLY A 18 -0.32 1.62 2.56
N GLY A 19 -1.36 0.79 2.41
CA GLY A 19 -1.43 -0.52 3.07
C GLY A 19 -2.29 -1.57 2.35
N CYS A 20 -2.43 -2.73 2.98
CA CYS A 20 -3.37 -3.79 2.57
C CYS A 20 -4.03 -4.44 3.78
N GLY A 21 -5.06 -5.24 3.54
CA GLY A 21 -5.73 -6.07 4.53
C GLY A 21 -4.79 -7.00 5.30
N ARG A 22 -5.19 -7.34 6.53
CA ARG A 22 -4.59 -8.47 7.25
C ARG A 22 -4.99 -9.78 6.58
N LEU A 23 -4.10 -10.76 6.64
CA LEU A 23 -4.37 -12.12 6.14
C LEU A 23 -5.04 -12.94 7.24
N PHE A 24 -6.33 -12.67 7.50
CA PHE A 24 -7.13 -13.52 8.39
C PHE A 24 -7.46 -14.87 7.75
N GLU A 25 -7.83 -14.82 6.47
CA GLU A 25 -8.07 -15.97 5.61
C GLU A 25 -7.33 -15.76 4.29
N GLY A 26 -6.65 -16.80 3.79
CA GLY A 26 -5.88 -16.76 2.56
C GLY A 26 -4.36 -16.61 2.75
N SER A 27 -3.65 -16.69 1.64
CA SER A 27 -2.18 -16.71 1.57
C SER A 27 -1.60 -15.40 1.04
N PRO A 28 -0.31 -15.09 1.34
CA PRO A 28 0.39 -13.96 0.73
C PRO A 28 0.30 -13.95 -0.81
N LYS A 29 0.33 -15.14 -1.45
CA LYS A 29 0.17 -15.28 -2.89
C LYS A 29 -1.21 -14.85 -3.39
N GLN A 30 -2.27 -15.18 -2.65
CA GLN A 30 -3.63 -14.73 -3.01
C GLN A 30 -3.77 -13.20 -2.86
N MET A 31 -3.26 -12.63 -1.77
CA MET A 31 -3.28 -11.17 -1.58
C MET A 31 -2.45 -10.46 -2.66
N HIS A 32 -1.25 -10.95 -2.96
CA HIS A 32 -0.41 -10.42 -4.03
C HIS A 32 -1.18 -10.42 -5.35
N ASN A 33 -1.78 -11.54 -5.75
CA ASN A 33 -2.55 -11.62 -6.99
C ASN A 33 -3.75 -10.65 -7.01
N SER A 34 -4.45 -10.50 -5.89
CA SER A 34 -5.56 -9.54 -5.78
C SER A 34 -5.06 -8.10 -5.96
N LEU A 35 -3.98 -7.73 -5.26
CA LEU A 35 -3.38 -6.40 -5.35
C LEU A 35 -2.80 -6.12 -6.75
N SER A 36 -2.15 -7.08 -7.40
CA SER A 36 -1.65 -6.93 -8.77
C SER A 36 -2.77 -6.60 -9.75
N ARG A 37 -3.94 -7.25 -9.62
CA ARG A 37 -5.11 -6.94 -10.47
C ARG A 37 -5.66 -5.54 -10.23
N LEU A 38 -5.60 -5.03 -9.00
CA LEU A 38 -6.00 -3.65 -8.69
C LEU A 38 -4.99 -2.64 -9.23
N ALA A 39 -3.69 -2.96 -9.15
CA ALA A 39 -2.61 -2.13 -9.66
C ALA A 39 -2.64 -1.92 -11.19
N GLU A 40 -3.28 -2.83 -11.94
CA GLU A 40 -3.47 -2.72 -13.39
C GLU A 40 -4.60 -1.75 -13.81
N LEU A 41 -5.41 -1.27 -12.86
CA LEU A 41 -6.46 -0.31 -13.16
C LEU A 41 -5.87 1.04 -13.62
N PRO A 42 -6.63 1.86 -14.37
CA PRO A 42 -6.16 3.18 -14.80
C PRO A 42 -5.67 4.00 -13.61
N GLY A 43 -4.51 4.66 -13.73
CA GLY A 43 -3.90 5.41 -12.62
C GLY A 43 -4.83 6.47 -11.99
N LYS A 44 -5.74 7.04 -12.77
CA LYS A 44 -6.76 8.02 -12.33
C LYS A 44 -7.92 7.42 -11.51
N THR A 45 -7.96 6.09 -11.35
CA THR A 45 -8.99 5.38 -10.60
C THR A 45 -8.92 5.79 -9.14
N LYS A 46 -10.03 6.29 -8.60
CA LYS A 46 -10.16 6.67 -7.19
C LYS A 46 -10.38 5.44 -6.32
N VAL A 47 -9.60 5.33 -5.25
CA VAL A 47 -9.64 4.18 -4.33
C VAL A 47 -10.42 4.55 -3.08
N PHE A 48 -11.54 3.85 -2.86
CA PHE A 48 -12.37 3.96 -1.67
C PHE A 48 -12.24 2.69 -0.85
N CYS A 49 -11.42 2.75 0.20
CA CYS A 49 -11.30 1.71 1.21
C CYS A 49 -12.20 1.99 2.42
N THR A 50 -12.38 0.99 3.26
CA THR A 50 -13.33 0.97 4.40
C THR A 50 -12.83 1.68 5.65
N HIS A 51 -11.53 1.95 5.76
CA HIS A 51 -10.90 2.42 7.00
C HIS A 51 -9.90 3.56 6.80
N GLU A 52 -9.89 4.49 7.77
CA GLU A 52 -8.98 5.64 7.85
C GLU A 52 -7.66 5.23 8.54
N TYR A 53 -6.91 4.32 7.91
CA TYR A 53 -5.63 3.80 8.40
C TYR A 53 -4.41 4.44 7.73
N THR A 54 -4.60 5.45 6.89
CA THR A 54 -3.56 5.99 6.01
C THR A 54 -2.33 6.47 6.77
N GLU A 55 -2.49 7.17 7.89
CA GLU A 55 -1.33 7.66 8.66
C GLU A 55 -0.49 6.51 9.23
N SER A 56 -1.12 5.51 9.85
CA SER A 56 -0.40 4.36 10.43
C SER A 56 0.24 3.50 9.35
N ASN A 57 -0.45 3.35 8.21
CA ASN A 57 0.08 2.69 7.02
C ASN A 57 1.32 3.40 6.48
N LEU A 58 1.31 4.73 6.35
CA LEU A 58 2.45 5.50 5.87
C LEU A 58 3.62 5.48 6.84
N ARG A 59 3.39 5.46 8.17
CA ARG A 59 4.46 5.26 9.15
C ARG A 59 5.19 3.94 8.93
N PHE A 60 4.45 2.86 8.67
CA PHE A 60 5.05 1.58 8.30
C PHE A 60 5.74 1.65 6.94
N ALA A 61 5.14 2.30 5.94
CA ALA A 61 5.75 2.47 4.62
C ALA A 61 7.10 3.20 4.70
N ILE A 62 7.27 4.18 5.59
CA ILE A 62 8.57 4.82 5.87
C ILE A 62 9.58 3.83 6.46
N ALA A 63 9.15 2.93 7.33
CA ALA A 63 10.04 1.91 7.89
C ALA A 63 10.55 0.94 6.81
N VAL A 64 9.70 0.61 5.82
CA VAL A 64 10.05 -0.26 4.69
C VAL A 64 10.91 0.49 3.65
N GLU A 65 10.53 1.71 3.26
CA GLU A 65 11.21 2.50 2.22
C GLU A 65 11.62 3.89 2.76
N PRO A 66 12.61 4.00 3.67
CA PRO A 66 12.96 5.25 4.35
C PRO A 66 13.49 6.35 3.44
N ASN A 67 13.83 6.03 2.19
CA ASN A 67 14.33 6.97 1.19
C ASN A 67 13.30 7.36 0.13
N ASN A 68 12.10 6.76 0.14
CA ASN A 68 11.05 7.07 -0.82
C ASN A 68 10.42 8.43 -0.49
N ARG A 69 10.64 9.41 -1.39
CA ARG A 69 10.17 10.78 -1.23
C ARG A 69 8.65 10.89 -1.31
N HIS A 70 7.98 10.08 -2.14
CA HIS A 70 6.53 10.11 -2.26
C HIS A 70 5.84 9.75 -0.94
N ILE A 71 6.40 8.77 -0.21
CA ILE A 71 5.88 8.39 1.12
C ILE A 71 6.08 9.53 2.11
N LYS A 72 7.24 10.20 2.10
CA LYS A 72 7.54 11.33 2.98
C LYS A 72 6.60 12.51 2.74
N ASP A 73 6.45 12.91 1.48
CA ASP A 73 5.58 14.02 1.10
C ASP A 73 4.12 13.69 1.48
N LYS A 74 3.66 12.45 1.23
CA LYS A 74 2.29 12.03 1.55
C LYS A 74 2.02 11.97 3.05
N ILE A 75 2.98 11.53 3.88
CA ILE A 75 2.75 11.47 5.32
C ILE A 75 2.60 12.86 5.94
N GLU A 76 3.29 13.87 5.40
CA GLU A 76 3.18 15.25 5.87
C GLU A 76 1.80 15.82 5.52
N GLU A 77 1.31 15.58 4.30
CA GLU A 77 -0.05 15.94 3.88
C GLU A 77 -1.10 15.26 4.78
N VAL A 78 -0.97 13.95 4.98
CA VAL A 78 -1.90 13.16 5.80
C VAL A 78 -1.90 13.63 7.24
N GLN A 79 -0.75 13.89 7.84
CA GLN A 79 -0.68 14.43 9.21
C GLN A 79 -1.38 15.78 9.32
N GLU A 80 -1.26 16.66 8.33
CA GLU A 80 -1.96 17.94 8.32
C GLU A 80 -3.49 17.79 8.22
N LEU A 81 -3.97 16.87 7.38
CA LEU A 81 -5.39 16.55 7.28
C LEU A 81 -5.94 15.97 8.58
N ARG A 82 -5.23 14.98 9.16
CA ARG A 82 -5.64 14.31 10.40
C ARG A 82 -5.61 15.25 11.61
N ARG A 83 -4.67 16.20 11.67
CA ARG A 83 -4.66 17.27 12.70
C ARG A 83 -5.91 18.16 12.67
N LYS A 84 -6.58 18.22 11.52
CA LYS A 84 -7.82 18.98 11.30
C LYS A 84 -9.07 18.11 11.33
N ASP A 85 -8.95 16.84 11.75
CA ASP A 85 -10.01 15.83 11.70
C ASP A 85 -10.63 15.62 10.30
N LEU A 86 -9.85 15.87 9.24
CA LEU A 86 -10.27 15.65 7.84
C LEU A 86 -9.90 14.24 7.38
N GLU A 87 -10.69 13.70 6.45
CA GLU A 87 -10.46 12.44 5.77
C GLU A 87 -9.22 12.48 4.86
N THR A 88 -8.60 11.31 4.64
CA THR A 88 -7.45 11.17 3.71
C THR A 88 -7.81 10.40 2.44
N LEU A 89 -9.08 10.03 2.32
CA LEU A 89 -9.64 9.25 1.23
C LEU A 89 -10.54 10.11 0.34
N PRO A 90 -10.72 9.76 -0.94
CA PRO A 90 -10.08 8.65 -1.65
C PRO A 90 -8.63 8.95 -2.05
N SER A 91 -7.81 7.92 -2.17
CA SER A 91 -6.54 8.00 -2.91
C SER A 91 -6.73 7.65 -4.39
N THR A 92 -5.65 7.46 -5.15
CA THR A 92 -5.70 6.95 -6.53
C THR A 92 -4.74 5.78 -6.75
N ILE A 93 -4.99 4.96 -7.76
CA ILE A 93 -4.07 3.86 -8.13
C ILE A 93 -2.66 4.38 -8.42
N SER A 94 -2.54 5.52 -9.11
CA SER A 94 -1.22 6.13 -9.35
C SER A 94 -0.52 6.55 -8.06
N GLU A 95 -1.25 7.04 -7.07
CA GLU A 95 -0.69 7.39 -5.77
C GLU A 95 -0.22 6.13 -5.04
N GLU A 96 -1.07 5.10 -4.94
CA GLU A 96 -0.75 3.85 -4.26
C GLU A 96 0.47 3.13 -4.84
N LEU A 97 0.66 3.14 -6.17
CA LEU A 97 1.86 2.57 -6.80
C LEU A 97 3.18 3.25 -6.38
N ASN A 98 3.10 4.49 -5.89
CA ASN A 98 4.27 5.25 -5.42
C ASN A 98 4.49 5.15 -3.91
N ILE A 99 3.43 4.96 -3.11
CA ILE A 99 3.51 5.03 -1.64
C ILE A 99 3.27 3.71 -0.91
N ASN A 100 2.67 2.72 -1.56
CA ASN A 100 2.19 1.51 -0.89
C ASN A 100 3.21 0.37 -1.03
N PRO A 101 3.89 -0.06 0.04
CA PRO A 101 4.93 -1.09 -0.04
C PRO A 101 4.37 -2.42 -0.54
N PHE A 102 3.08 -2.71 -0.30
CA PHE A 102 2.44 -3.95 -0.74
C PHE A 102 2.18 -3.99 -2.26
N LEU A 103 2.13 -2.84 -2.94
CA LEU A 103 2.09 -2.75 -4.40
C LEU A 103 3.48 -2.66 -5.04
N ARG A 104 4.53 -2.59 -4.22
CA ARG A 104 5.92 -2.34 -4.61
C ARG A 104 6.85 -3.50 -4.26
N CYS A 105 6.29 -4.70 -4.10
CA CYS A 105 7.02 -5.93 -3.72
C CYS A 105 8.07 -6.41 -4.75
N ASN A 106 8.20 -5.72 -5.89
CA ASN A 106 9.24 -5.95 -6.90
C ASN A 106 10.35 -4.88 -6.89
N GLN A 107 10.26 -3.88 -6.02
CA GLN A 107 11.27 -2.83 -5.88
C GLN A 107 12.40 -3.30 -4.97
N ASN A 108 13.65 -3.06 -5.36
CA ASN A 108 14.83 -3.47 -4.60
C ASN A 108 14.80 -2.96 -3.15
N ASP A 109 14.34 -1.73 -2.92
CA ASP A 109 14.26 -1.16 -1.57
C ASP A 109 13.30 -1.96 -0.67
N VAL A 110 12.14 -2.35 -1.19
CA VAL A 110 11.15 -3.17 -0.45
C VAL A 110 11.69 -4.59 -0.23
N ILE A 111 12.30 -5.19 -1.26
CA ILE A 111 12.91 -6.52 -1.17
C ILE A 111 13.98 -6.53 -0.08
N ASN A 112 14.93 -5.59 -0.13
CA ASN A 112 16.04 -5.51 0.83
C ASN A 112 15.53 -5.33 2.26
N SER A 113 14.52 -4.47 2.48
CA SER A 113 13.93 -4.27 3.81
C SER A 113 13.18 -5.52 4.31
N ALA A 114 12.48 -6.23 3.42
CA ALA A 114 11.80 -7.48 3.75
C ALA A 114 12.80 -8.59 4.13
N GLU A 115 13.87 -8.76 3.34
CA GLU A 115 14.94 -9.72 3.59
C GLU A 115 15.69 -9.39 4.88
N TYR A 116 15.94 -8.11 5.15
CA TYR A 116 16.54 -7.66 6.40
C TYR A 116 15.67 -8.04 7.61
N TYR A 117 14.35 -7.84 7.50
CA TYR A 117 13.39 -8.20 8.55
C TYR A 117 13.33 -9.71 8.79
N CYS A 118 13.16 -10.52 7.74
CA CYS A 118 12.98 -11.98 7.87
C CYS A 118 14.31 -12.76 7.93
N LYS A 119 15.46 -12.08 7.78
CA LYS A 119 16.82 -12.65 7.80
C LYS A 119 17.03 -13.77 6.78
N THR A 120 16.32 -13.72 5.66
CA THR A 120 16.33 -14.73 4.61
C THR A 120 16.18 -14.06 3.26
N GLN A 121 16.77 -14.63 2.20
CA GLN A 121 16.62 -14.13 0.84
C GLN A 121 15.25 -14.52 0.27
N LEU A 122 14.58 -13.60 -0.41
CA LEU A 122 13.24 -13.81 -0.96
C LEU A 122 13.32 -13.77 -2.49
N SER A 123 12.74 -14.77 -3.15
CA SER A 123 12.86 -14.95 -4.59
C SER A 123 11.65 -14.43 -5.36
N GLU A 124 10.48 -14.46 -4.73
CA GLU A 124 9.20 -14.13 -5.37
C GLU A 124 8.53 -12.93 -4.68
N SER A 125 7.88 -12.05 -5.45
CA SER A 125 7.21 -10.86 -4.91
C SER A 125 6.11 -11.18 -3.90
N HIS A 126 5.49 -12.37 -3.99
CA HIS A 126 4.51 -12.78 -2.97
C HIS A 126 5.16 -13.20 -1.64
N GLU A 127 6.42 -13.63 -1.65
CA GLU A 127 7.19 -13.92 -0.42
C GLU A 127 7.57 -12.61 0.27
N VAL A 128 8.02 -11.62 -0.52
CA VAL A 128 8.25 -10.25 -0.07
C VAL A 128 7.01 -9.67 0.58
N LEU A 129 5.85 -9.80 -0.08
CA LEU A 129 4.55 -9.38 0.48
C LEU A 129 4.28 -10.05 1.83
N GLY A 130 4.50 -11.37 1.92
CA GLY A 130 4.30 -12.12 3.15
C GLY A 130 5.15 -11.60 4.30
N ALA A 131 6.45 -11.37 4.04
CA ALA A 131 7.39 -10.86 5.03
C ALA A 131 7.02 -9.46 5.52
N ILE A 132 6.71 -8.52 4.62
CA ILE A 132 6.30 -7.16 5.04
C ILE A 132 4.92 -7.14 5.69
N ARG A 133 4.05 -8.11 5.37
CA ARG A 133 2.74 -8.25 6.02
C ARG A 133 2.90 -8.71 7.46
N GLU A 134 3.71 -9.73 7.69
CA GLU A 134 4.08 -10.20 9.03
C GLU A 134 4.77 -9.09 9.83
N TRP A 135 5.66 -8.34 9.21
CA TRP A 135 6.29 -7.18 9.83
C TRP A 135 5.25 -6.16 10.27
N LYS A 136 4.34 -5.75 9.38
CA LYS A 136 3.29 -4.77 9.69
C LYS A 136 2.32 -5.25 10.77
N ASP A 137 2.11 -6.55 10.91
CA ASP A 137 1.24 -7.10 11.95
C ASP A 137 1.86 -6.99 13.36
N ASN A 138 3.18 -6.79 13.44
CA ASN A 138 3.95 -6.66 14.68
C ASN A 138 4.63 -5.29 14.85
N PHE A 139 4.30 -4.30 14.01
CA PHE A 139 4.87 -2.95 14.01
C PHE A 139 4.02 -1.99 14.86
#